data_AF-A0A8C5XDJ0-F1
#
_entry.id   AF-A0A8C5XDJ0-F1
#
_cell.length_a   1.000
_cell.length_b   1.000
_cell.length_c   1.000
_cell.angle_alpha   90.00
_cell.angle_beta   90.00
_cell.angle_gamma   90.00
#
_symmetry.space_group_name_H-M   'P 1'
#
loop_
_entity.id
_entity.type
_entity.pdbx_description
1 polymer ?
#
loop_
_entity_poly.entity_id
_entity_poly.type
_entity_poly.pdbx_seq_one_letter_code
_entity_poly.pdbx_strand_id
1 'polypeptide(L)'
;MGSAGSSPLVRLGLPAQPRPGWLGVAALGLAVGALGAVAWRRGWPRRRRRLQQVGTVAQLWIYPVKSCKGVPVSTAECTAMGLRSGHLRDRFWLVIKEDGHMVTARQEPRLVLVSITYENNHLMLRAPGVDQLVLPSKLPSSNPLHDCRVFGLDIKGRDCGDEAAQWFTNFLKTEAFRLVQFEMSMKGRTSRKLIPTAVQNYQVAYPDYSPILILSEASLADLNTRMEKKVKMEYFRPNIVVTGCDAFEEVPTSRRH
;
A
#
# COMPACT_ATOMS: atom_id res chain seq x y z
N MET A 1 23.83 32.17 112.99
CA MET A 1 23.59 30.70 112.98
C MET A 1 22.87 30.35 111.68
N GLY A 2 23.35 29.33 110.94
CA GLY A 2 22.76 28.75 109.72
C GLY A 2 23.28 29.33 108.39
N SER A 3 24.39 28.83 107.84
CA SER A 3 24.49 27.82 106.73
C SER A 3 24.09 28.38 105.35
N ALA A 4 25.01 28.82 104.49
CA ALA A 4 25.92 28.06 103.62
C ALA A 4 25.22 27.28 102.48
N GLY A 5 25.56 27.61 101.23
CA GLY A 5 25.14 26.88 100.04
C GLY A 5 25.78 27.48 98.77
N SER A 6 26.96 26.98 98.42
CA SER A 6 27.76 27.37 97.24
C SER A 6 27.46 26.45 96.04
N SER A 7 27.36 27.02 94.84
CA SER A 7 27.20 26.32 93.55
C SER A 7 28.41 25.48 93.14
N PRO A 8 28.18 24.38 92.40
CA PRO A 8 29.14 23.88 91.42
C PRO A 8 28.56 23.78 89.99
N LEU A 9 29.44 24.07 89.03
CA LEU A 9 29.35 23.76 87.61
C LEU A 9 29.20 22.25 87.37
N VAL A 10 28.25 21.85 86.52
CA VAL A 10 28.19 20.50 85.93
C VAL A 10 27.97 20.62 84.41
N ARG A 11 28.86 19.95 83.67
CA ARG A 11 28.84 19.65 82.23
C ARG A 11 27.45 19.19 81.75
N LEU A 12 26.97 19.76 80.66
CA LEU A 12 25.91 19.18 79.84
C LEU A 12 26.48 18.85 78.45
N GLY A 13 26.53 17.56 78.16
CA GLY A 13 26.75 17.05 76.81
C GLY A 13 25.62 17.47 75.88
N LEU A 14 25.98 17.81 74.65
CA LEU A 14 25.05 18.12 73.57
C LEU A 14 24.16 16.89 73.26
N PRO A 15 22.82 17.01 73.26
CA PRO A 15 21.95 15.96 72.75
C PRO A 15 21.89 16.00 71.22
N ALA A 16 21.73 14.81 70.63
CA ALA A 16 21.62 14.60 69.19
C ALA A 16 20.48 15.40 68.54
N GLN A 17 20.72 15.95 67.36
CA GLN A 17 19.72 16.66 66.57
C GLN A 17 18.55 15.73 66.16
N PRO A 18 17.30 16.21 66.18
CA PRO A 18 16.15 15.42 65.73
C PRO A 18 16.15 15.34 64.20
N ARG A 19 16.14 14.11 63.66
CA ARG A 19 15.87 13.88 62.24
C ARG A 19 14.42 14.27 61.95
N PRO A 20 14.15 15.09 60.93
CA PRO A 20 12.83 15.64 60.78
C PRO A 20 11.94 14.62 60.02
N GLY A 21 10.89 14.15 60.68
CA GLY A 21 10.00 13.07 60.18
C GLY A 21 9.17 13.42 58.93
N TRP A 22 9.07 14.69 58.55
CA TRP A 22 8.36 15.17 57.37
C TRP A 22 8.89 14.64 56.02
N LEU A 23 10.19 14.36 55.91
CA LEU A 23 10.80 13.82 54.67
C LEU A 23 10.30 12.41 54.34
N GLY A 24 10.02 11.60 55.36
CA GLY A 24 9.45 10.25 55.18
C GLY A 24 8.00 10.30 54.70
N VAL A 25 7.21 11.25 55.21
CA VAL A 25 5.79 11.43 54.85
C VAL A 25 5.64 11.95 53.42
N ALA A 26 6.49 12.90 52.99
CA ALA A 26 6.49 13.40 51.61
C ALA A 26 6.89 12.33 50.59
N ALA A 27 7.90 11.51 50.92
CA ALA A 27 8.34 10.41 50.05
C ALA A 27 7.26 9.31 49.91
N LEU A 28 6.57 8.98 51.01
CA LEU A 28 5.44 8.04 50.98
C LEU A 28 4.27 8.58 50.14
N GLY A 29 3.94 9.87 50.27
CA GLY A 29 2.88 10.50 49.48
C GLY A 29 3.13 10.45 47.97
N LEU A 30 4.37 10.72 47.53
CA LEU A 30 4.76 10.62 46.11
C LEU A 30 4.74 9.17 45.60
N ALA A 31 5.19 8.21 46.41
CA ALA A 31 5.15 6.80 46.05
C ALA A 31 3.70 6.27 45.89
N VAL A 32 2.80 6.65 46.81
CA VAL A 32 1.37 6.30 46.72
C VAL A 32 0.71 6.99 45.52
N GLY A 33 1.02 8.24 45.25
CA GLY A 33 0.52 8.95 44.06
C GLY A 33 0.98 8.32 42.74
N ALA A 34 2.25 7.92 42.65
CA ALA A 34 2.80 7.23 41.49
C ALA A 34 2.19 5.83 41.30
N LEU A 35 2.05 5.06 42.37
CA LEU A 35 1.37 3.76 42.35
C LEU A 35 -0.10 3.88 41.97
N GLY A 36 -0.79 4.91 42.48
CA GLY A 36 -2.17 5.24 42.10
C GLY A 36 -2.29 5.59 40.62
N ALA A 37 -1.38 6.39 40.08
CA ALA A 37 -1.36 6.74 38.65
C ALA A 37 -1.05 5.54 37.74
N VAL A 38 -0.15 4.64 38.17
CA VAL A 38 0.17 3.40 37.45
C VAL A 38 -0.99 2.40 37.53
N ALA A 39 -1.62 2.24 38.69
CA ALA A 39 -2.80 1.41 38.88
C ALA A 39 -3.99 1.96 38.06
N TRP A 40 -4.17 3.28 38.01
CA TRP A 40 -5.19 3.92 37.18
C TRP A 40 -4.90 3.75 35.68
N ARG A 41 -3.64 3.91 35.22
CA ARG A 41 -3.26 3.63 33.83
C ARG A 41 -3.38 2.16 33.44
N ARG A 42 -3.13 1.22 34.37
CA ARG A 42 -3.25 -0.22 34.14
C ARG A 42 -4.71 -0.71 34.25
N GLY A 43 -5.50 -0.07 35.10
CA GLY A 43 -6.92 -0.36 35.33
C GLY A 43 -7.87 0.38 34.39
N TRP A 44 -7.40 1.42 33.68
CA TRP A 44 -8.17 2.05 32.61
C TRP A 44 -8.41 0.99 31.54
N PRO A 45 -9.67 0.60 31.29
CA PRO A 45 -9.93 -0.31 30.20
C PRO A 45 -9.42 0.37 28.94
N ARG A 46 -8.39 -0.21 28.31
CA ARG A 46 -8.10 0.11 26.91
C ARG A 46 -9.41 -0.11 26.21
N ARG A 47 -10.10 0.99 25.82
CA ARG A 47 -11.38 0.96 25.12
C ARG A 47 -11.20 -0.06 24.01
N ARG A 48 -11.75 -1.27 24.17
CA ARG A 48 -11.67 -2.30 23.13
C ARG A 48 -12.35 -1.64 21.96
N ARG A 49 -11.59 -1.28 20.93
CA ARG A 49 -12.15 -0.73 19.70
C ARG A 49 -13.07 -1.83 19.18
N ARG A 50 -14.38 -1.62 19.30
CA ARG A 50 -15.36 -2.53 18.72
C ARG A 50 -15.14 -2.44 17.22
N LEU A 51 -14.62 -3.51 16.63
CA LEU A 51 -14.48 -3.58 15.19
C LEU A 51 -15.90 -3.63 14.62
N GLN A 52 -16.18 -2.71 13.71
CA GLN A 52 -17.42 -2.70 12.94
C GLN A 52 -17.07 -3.22 11.55
N GLN A 53 -17.83 -4.19 11.07
CA GLN A 53 -17.74 -4.57 9.67
C GLN A 53 -18.30 -3.42 8.82
N VAL A 54 -17.48 -2.93 7.89
CA VAL A 54 -17.80 -1.81 7.00
C VAL A 54 -17.93 -2.27 5.54
N GLY A 55 -17.99 -3.59 5.32
CA GLY A 55 -18.07 -4.21 4.00
C GLY A 55 -17.37 -5.56 3.95
N THR A 56 -17.44 -6.19 2.79
CA THR A 56 -16.83 -7.50 2.47
C THR A 56 -16.18 -7.42 1.09
N VAL A 57 -15.02 -8.05 0.91
CA VAL A 57 -14.39 -8.16 -0.41
C VAL A 57 -15.27 -9.02 -1.32
N ALA A 58 -15.78 -8.42 -2.39
CA ALA A 58 -16.60 -9.10 -3.40
C ALA A 58 -15.74 -9.69 -4.51
N GLN A 59 -14.71 -8.96 -4.97
CA GLN A 59 -13.85 -9.38 -6.07
C GLN A 59 -12.41 -8.90 -5.86
N LEU A 60 -11.46 -9.68 -6.38
CA LEU A 60 -10.06 -9.30 -6.48
C LEU A 60 -9.59 -9.40 -7.93
N TRP A 61 -8.84 -8.39 -8.36
CA TRP A 61 -8.35 -8.28 -9.72
C TRP A 61 -6.87 -7.88 -9.72
N ILE A 62 -6.11 -8.57 -10.57
CA ILE A 62 -4.72 -8.23 -10.88
C ILE A 62 -4.65 -7.87 -12.37
N TYR A 63 -3.93 -6.81 -12.72
CA TYR A 63 -3.74 -6.42 -14.12
C TYR A 63 -2.25 -6.52 -14.45
N PRO A 64 -1.75 -7.70 -14.85
CA PRO A 64 -0.30 -7.94 -14.95
C PRO A 64 0.38 -7.01 -15.94
N VAL A 65 -0.22 -6.84 -17.13
CA VAL A 65 0.25 -5.89 -18.15
C VAL A 65 -0.56 -4.60 -18.07
N LYS A 66 0.13 -3.46 -18.02
CA LYS A 66 -0.51 -2.14 -18.00
C LYS A 66 -1.48 -2.00 -19.18
N SER A 67 -2.70 -1.57 -18.89
CA SER A 67 -3.79 -1.35 -19.86
C SER A 67 -4.42 -2.61 -20.49
N CYS A 68 -3.91 -3.82 -20.22
CA CYS A 68 -4.52 -5.06 -20.71
C CYS A 68 -5.66 -5.56 -19.81
N LYS A 69 -6.32 -6.67 -20.18
CA LYS A 69 -7.44 -7.24 -19.41
C LYS A 69 -7.00 -7.66 -18.00
N GLY A 70 -7.90 -7.52 -17.03
CA GLY A 70 -7.67 -7.98 -15.66
C GLY A 70 -7.83 -9.49 -15.53
N VAL A 71 -7.11 -10.07 -14.57
CA VAL A 71 -7.19 -11.46 -14.14
C VAL A 71 -7.95 -11.49 -12.82
N PRO A 72 -9.15 -12.10 -12.77
CA PRO A 72 -9.86 -12.29 -11.52
C PRO A 72 -9.17 -13.37 -10.70
N VAL A 73 -9.05 -13.15 -9.39
CA VAL A 73 -8.44 -14.11 -8.46
C VAL A 73 -9.30 -14.27 -7.21
N SER A 74 -9.30 -15.46 -6.62
CA SER A 74 -10.04 -15.70 -5.36
C SER A 74 -9.26 -15.23 -4.13
N THR A 75 -7.93 -15.19 -4.23
CA THR A 75 -7.02 -14.75 -3.16
C THR A 75 -5.84 -13.99 -3.74
N ALA A 76 -5.34 -13.01 -3.00
CA ALA A 76 -4.16 -12.24 -3.34
C ALA A 76 -3.41 -11.78 -2.07
N GLU A 77 -2.09 -11.73 -2.17
CA GLU A 77 -1.21 -11.12 -1.19
C GLU A 77 -1.15 -9.60 -1.44
N CYS A 78 -1.33 -8.81 -0.38
CA CYS A 78 -1.08 -7.37 -0.42
C CYS A 78 0.41 -7.11 -0.22
N THR A 79 1.11 -6.69 -1.28
CA THR A 79 2.52 -6.29 -1.21
C THR A 79 2.65 -4.77 -1.23
N ALA A 80 3.82 -4.24 -0.86
CA ALA A 80 4.09 -2.80 -0.91
C ALA A 80 3.94 -2.18 -2.31
N MET A 81 4.03 -2.99 -3.38
CA MET A 81 3.92 -2.54 -4.78
C MET A 81 2.58 -2.93 -5.44
N GLY A 82 1.65 -3.52 -4.68
CA GLY A 82 0.32 -3.89 -5.15
C GLY A 82 -0.03 -5.35 -4.88
N LEU A 83 -1.14 -5.82 -5.47
CA LEU A 83 -1.59 -7.20 -5.30
C LEU A 83 -0.68 -8.19 -6.04
N ARG A 84 -0.49 -9.37 -5.43
CA ARG A 84 0.20 -10.52 -6.00
C ARG A 84 -0.64 -11.78 -5.82
N SER A 85 -0.72 -12.64 -6.84
CA SER A 85 -1.27 -14.00 -6.72
C SER A 85 -0.33 -14.96 -7.41
N GLY A 86 0.40 -15.76 -6.62
CA GLY A 86 1.53 -16.55 -7.11
C GLY A 86 2.58 -15.65 -7.78
N HIS A 87 2.79 -15.84 -9.08
CA HIS A 87 3.73 -15.06 -9.88
C HIS A 87 3.10 -13.85 -10.58
N LEU A 88 1.77 -13.77 -10.62
CA LEU A 88 1.08 -12.61 -11.15
C LEU A 88 1.22 -11.44 -10.18
N ARG A 89 1.74 -10.33 -10.68
CA ARG A 89 1.89 -9.08 -9.94
C ARG A 89 1.25 -7.95 -10.71
N ASP A 90 0.63 -7.04 -9.98
CA ASP A 90 -0.18 -5.98 -10.55
C ASP A 90 0.66 -4.89 -11.26
N ARG A 91 0.45 -4.75 -12.58
CA ARG A 91 1.14 -3.83 -13.51
C ARG A 91 2.66 -3.95 -13.46
N PHE A 92 3.16 -5.18 -13.53
CA PHE A 92 4.58 -5.52 -13.63
C PHE A 92 5.09 -5.69 -15.06
N TRP A 93 4.21 -5.57 -16.06
CA TRP A 93 4.57 -5.52 -17.47
C TRP A 93 4.02 -4.25 -18.12
N LEU A 94 4.75 -3.75 -19.12
CA LEU A 94 4.44 -2.52 -19.83
C LEU A 94 4.71 -2.70 -21.32
N VAL A 95 3.76 -2.29 -22.15
CA VAL A 95 4.00 -2.10 -23.58
C VAL A 95 4.62 -0.72 -23.76
N ILE A 96 5.73 -0.66 -24.47
CA ILE A 96 6.45 0.58 -24.80
C ILE A 96 6.60 0.72 -26.31
N LYS A 97 6.74 1.96 -26.76
CA LYS A 97 7.25 2.28 -28.09
C LYS A 97 8.77 2.04 -28.14
N GLU A 98 9.33 2.11 -29.34
CA GLU A 98 10.77 1.94 -29.57
C GLU A 98 11.62 2.99 -28.81
N ASP A 99 11.06 4.18 -28.59
CA ASP A 99 11.69 5.27 -27.82
C ASP A 99 11.52 5.16 -26.29
N GLY A 100 10.91 4.08 -25.79
CA GLY A 100 10.69 3.83 -24.37
C GLY A 100 9.43 4.47 -23.77
N HIS A 101 8.65 5.24 -24.53
CA HIS A 101 7.39 5.80 -24.00
C HIS A 101 6.34 4.72 -23.79
N MET A 102 5.60 4.83 -22.68
CA MET A 102 4.49 3.92 -22.39
C MET A 102 3.40 3.96 -23.46
N VAL A 103 2.81 2.80 -23.71
CA VAL A 103 1.58 2.66 -24.49
C VAL A 103 0.44 2.30 -23.53
N THR A 104 -0.64 3.05 -23.62
CA THR A 104 -1.81 2.89 -22.76
C THR A 104 -3.08 2.68 -23.57
N ALA A 105 -4.15 2.19 -22.93
CA ALA A 105 -5.45 2.05 -23.59
C ALA A 105 -6.07 3.39 -24.04
N ARG A 106 -5.51 4.54 -23.63
CA ARG A 106 -5.90 5.85 -24.17
C ARG A 106 -5.39 6.05 -25.61
N GLN A 107 -4.22 5.51 -25.91
CA GLN A 107 -3.60 5.53 -27.24
C GLN A 107 -4.04 4.32 -28.06
N GLU A 108 -4.01 3.14 -27.43
CA GLU A 108 -4.32 1.85 -28.05
C GLU A 108 -5.43 1.11 -27.29
N PRO A 109 -6.72 1.47 -27.49
CA PRO A 109 -7.83 0.87 -26.76
C PRO A 109 -7.91 -0.65 -26.90
N ARG A 110 -7.41 -1.20 -28.01
CA ARG A 110 -7.35 -2.65 -28.27
C ARG A 110 -6.54 -3.42 -27.23
N LEU A 111 -5.64 -2.78 -26.48
CA LEU A 111 -4.90 -3.42 -25.38
C LEU A 111 -5.83 -4.11 -24.37
N VAL A 112 -7.03 -3.56 -24.10
CA VAL A 112 -7.97 -4.15 -23.15
C VAL A 112 -8.52 -5.51 -23.61
N LEU A 113 -8.34 -5.87 -24.89
CA LEU A 113 -8.73 -7.16 -25.45
C LEU A 113 -7.68 -8.26 -25.20
N VAL A 114 -6.46 -7.88 -24.79
CA VAL A 114 -5.39 -8.82 -24.46
C VAL A 114 -5.70 -9.50 -23.13
N SER A 115 -6.13 -10.75 -23.20
CA SER A 115 -6.34 -11.61 -22.03
C SER A 115 -5.04 -12.27 -21.60
N ILE A 116 -4.88 -12.44 -20.29
CA ILE A 116 -3.66 -12.93 -19.66
C ILE A 116 -4.02 -14.12 -18.78
N THR A 117 -3.30 -15.22 -18.95
CA THR A 117 -3.31 -16.35 -18.00
C THR A 117 -1.89 -16.67 -17.56
N TYR A 118 -1.75 -17.38 -16.44
CA TYR A 118 -0.46 -17.79 -15.92
C TYR A 118 -0.51 -19.28 -15.58
N GLU A 119 0.25 -20.08 -16.30
CA GLU A 119 0.26 -21.54 -16.18
C GLU A 119 1.68 -22.07 -16.38
N ASN A 120 2.08 -23.08 -15.61
CA ASN A 120 3.36 -23.78 -15.77
C ASN A 120 4.58 -22.86 -15.88
N ASN A 121 4.65 -21.82 -15.05
CA ASN A 121 5.69 -20.78 -15.09
C ASN A 121 5.77 -19.94 -16.37
N HIS A 122 4.67 -19.85 -17.11
CA HIS A 122 4.57 -19.03 -18.30
C HIS A 122 3.42 -18.03 -18.19
N LEU A 123 3.68 -16.80 -18.65
CA LEU A 123 2.67 -15.80 -18.88
C LEU A 123 2.14 -15.99 -20.31
N MET A 124 0.86 -16.29 -20.44
CA MET A 124 0.22 -16.53 -21.72
C MET A 124 -0.65 -15.33 -22.09
N LEU A 125 -0.44 -14.77 -23.28
CA LEU A 125 -1.22 -13.65 -23.80
C LEU A 125 -2.03 -14.12 -25.02
N ARG A 126 -3.32 -13.77 -25.03
CA ARG A 126 -4.21 -14.03 -26.17
C ARG A 126 -4.95 -12.77 -26.53
N ALA A 127 -5.11 -12.54 -27.83
CA ALA A 127 -5.92 -11.44 -28.35
C ALA A 127 -6.53 -11.82 -29.72
N PRO A 128 -7.61 -11.16 -30.15
CA PRO A 128 -8.25 -11.47 -31.42
C PRO A 128 -7.32 -11.28 -32.63
N GLY A 129 -7.27 -12.29 -33.49
CA GLY A 129 -6.57 -12.23 -34.79
C GLY A 129 -5.05 -12.42 -34.73
N VAL A 130 -4.51 -12.88 -33.60
CA VAL A 130 -3.10 -13.28 -33.45
C VAL A 130 -3.01 -14.59 -32.66
N ASP A 131 -1.98 -15.38 -32.92
CA ASP A 131 -1.70 -16.60 -32.18
C ASP A 131 -1.39 -16.31 -30.71
N GLN A 132 -1.42 -17.33 -29.85
CA GLN A 132 -1.08 -17.15 -28.45
C GLN A 132 0.41 -16.88 -28.28
N LEU A 133 0.75 -15.84 -27.51
CA LEU A 133 2.13 -15.60 -27.05
C LEU A 133 2.36 -16.31 -25.72
N VAL A 134 3.52 -16.95 -25.56
CA VAL A 134 3.92 -17.64 -24.34
C VAL A 134 5.27 -17.10 -23.88
N LEU A 135 5.31 -16.45 -22.73
CA LEU A 135 6.54 -15.87 -22.17
C LEU A 135 6.96 -16.60 -20.91
N PRO A 136 8.26 -16.89 -20.73
CA PRO A 136 8.73 -17.45 -19.46
C PRO A 136 8.56 -16.43 -18.34
N SER A 137 8.15 -16.88 -17.15
CA SER A 137 7.97 -16.00 -15.99
C SER A 137 9.26 -15.29 -15.56
N LYS A 138 10.40 -15.95 -15.79
CA LYS A 138 11.74 -15.41 -15.52
C LYS A 138 12.43 -15.19 -16.86
N LEU A 139 12.61 -13.93 -17.22
CA LEU A 139 13.35 -13.56 -18.41
C LEU A 139 14.85 -13.85 -18.22
N PRO A 140 15.59 -14.14 -19.31
CA PRO A 140 17.04 -14.19 -19.27
C PRO A 140 17.60 -12.85 -18.79
N SER A 141 18.56 -12.88 -17.85
CA SER A 141 19.23 -11.66 -17.37
C SER A 141 20.04 -10.95 -18.45
N SER A 142 20.33 -11.64 -19.56
CA SER A 142 20.99 -11.11 -20.76
C SER A 142 20.08 -10.22 -21.62
N ASN A 143 18.75 -10.31 -21.47
CA ASN A 143 17.84 -9.44 -22.24
C ASN A 143 18.12 -7.98 -21.89
N PRO A 144 18.04 -7.04 -22.85
CA PRO A 144 18.38 -5.65 -22.60
C PRO A 144 17.45 -4.99 -21.57
N LEU A 145 17.97 -3.99 -20.86
CA LEU A 145 17.16 -3.08 -20.04
C LEU A 145 16.82 -1.83 -20.85
N HIS A 146 15.54 -1.53 -20.99
CA HIS A 146 15.07 -0.30 -21.60
C HIS A 146 14.84 0.78 -20.53
N ASP A 147 15.28 2.00 -20.86
CA ASP A 147 14.78 3.21 -20.22
C ASP A 147 13.35 3.47 -20.69
N CYS A 148 12.41 3.46 -19.76
CA CYS A 148 11.00 3.65 -20.04
C CYS A 148 10.50 4.95 -19.39
N ARG A 149 9.51 5.58 -20.02
CA ARG A 149 8.85 6.78 -19.49
C ARG A 149 7.38 6.51 -19.22
N VAL A 150 6.98 6.56 -17.95
CA VAL A 150 5.60 6.34 -17.50
C VAL A 150 5.08 7.60 -16.83
N PHE A 151 4.17 8.30 -17.52
CA PHE A 151 3.66 9.62 -17.11
C PHE A 151 4.78 10.62 -16.75
N GLY A 152 5.78 10.73 -17.63
CA GLY A 152 6.90 11.67 -17.46
C GLY A 152 7.94 11.27 -16.41
N LEU A 153 7.81 10.10 -15.78
CA LEU A 153 8.79 9.60 -14.82
C LEU A 153 9.55 8.41 -15.40
N ASP A 154 10.87 8.42 -15.18
CA ASP A 154 11.78 7.36 -15.63
C ASP A 154 11.63 6.10 -14.78
N ILE A 155 11.64 4.95 -15.44
CA ILE A 155 11.64 3.62 -14.85
C ILE A 155 12.28 2.64 -15.83
N LYS A 156 12.94 1.60 -15.32
CA LYS A 156 13.52 0.55 -16.17
C LYS A 156 12.51 -0.56 -16.46
N GLY A 157 12.77 -1.32 -17.51
CA GLY A 157 12.09 -2.58 -17.80
C GLY A 157 12.99 -3.54 -18.58
N ARG A 158 12.93 -4.82 -18.24
CA ARG A 158 13.64 -5.90 -18.95
C ARG A 158 12.87 -6.26 -20.20
N ASP A 159 13.51 -6.26 -21.36
CA ASP A 159 12.87 -6.63 -22.63
C ASP A 159 12.38 -8.08 -22.59
N CYS A 160 11.16 -8.32 -23.06
CA CYS A 160 10.56 -9.66 -23.14
C CYS A 160 10.93 -10.42 -24.43
N GLY A 161 11.79 -9.87 -25.29
CA GLY A 161 12.26 -10.48 -26.52
C GLY A 161 11.51 -10.01 -27.78
N ASP A 162 12.09 -10.30 -28.94
CA ASP A 162 11.55 -9.94 -30.25
C ASP A 162 10.21 -10.60 -30.55
N GLU A 163 9.98 -11.81 -30.04
CA GLU A 163 8.69 -12.50 -30.18
C GLU A 163 7.56 -11.70 -29.53
N ALA A 164 7.77 -11.19 -28.30
CA ALA A 164 6.80 -10.38 -27.61
C ALA A 164 6.57 -9.04 -28.32
N ALA A 165 7.64 -8.42 -28.81
CA ALA A 165 7.59 -7.17 -29.57
C ALA A 165 6.78 -7.33 -30.86
N GLN A 166 7.09 -8.36 -31.65
CA GLN A 166 6.40 -8.66 -32.90
C GLN A 166 4.93 -9.01 -32.64
N TRP A 167 4.63 -9.72 -31.55
CA TRP A 167 3.26 -10.07 -31.19
C TRP A 167 2.37 -8.84 -30.95
N PHE A 168 2.83 -7.88 -30.13
CA PHE A 168 2.09 -6.64 -29.89
C PHE A 168 1.98 -5.78 -31.16
N THR A 169 3.07 -5.70 -31.94
CA THR A 169 3.10 -5.00 -33.23
C THR A 169 2.08 -5.59 -34.22
N ASN A 170 2.00 -6.92 -34.32
CA ASN A 170 1.03 -7.62 -35.18
C ASN A 170 -0.42 -7.47 -34.71
N PHE A 171 -0.64 -7.41 -33.40
CA PHE A 171 -1.98 -7.27 -32.84
C PHE A 171 -2.53 -5.84 -32.97
N LEU A 172 -1.68 -4.83 -32.75
CA LEU A 172 -2.08 -3.42 -32.76
C LEU A 172 -2.01 -2.81 -34.16
N LYS A 173 -1.04 -3.21 -35.00
CA LYS A 173 -0.87 -2.81 -36.41
C LYS A 173 -0.75 -1.30 -36.64
N THR A 174 -0.20 -0.57 -35.68
CA THR A 174 -0.06 0.90 -35.75
C THR A 174 1.39 1.33 -35.84
N GLU A 175 2.25 0.83 -34.95
CA GLU A 175 3.69 1.11 -34.89
C GLU A 175 4.44 -0.07 -34.27
N ALA A 176 5.77 0.02 -34.21
CA ALA A 176 6.60 -0.99 -33.54
C ALA A 176 6.52 -0.84 -32.02
N PHE A 177 6.25 -1.96 -31.35
CA PHE A 177 6.11 -2.02 -29.90
C PHE A 177 7.06 -3.03 -29.29
N ARG A 178 7.42 -2.82 -28.02
CA ARG A 178 8.10 -3.81 -27.19
C ARG A 178 7.32 -4.05 -25.91
N LEU A 179 7.46 -5.25 -25.35
CA LEU A 179 6.96 -5.57 -24.02
C LEU A 179 8.15 -5.62 -23.06
N VAL A 180 8.03 -4.94 -21.93
CA VAL A 180 9.02 -4.98 -20.86
C VAL A 180 8.43 -5.47 -19.54
N GLN A 181 9.24 -6.14 -18.73
CA GLN A 181 8.92 -6.60 -17.40
C GLN A 181 9.70 -5.82 -16.34
N PHE A 182 9.04 -5.43 -15.25
CA PHE A 182 9.66 -4.87 -14.07
C PHE A 182 10.24 -5.99 -13.19
N GLU A 183 11.52 -5.91 -12.84
CA GLU A 183 12.16 -6.80 -11.88
C GLU A 183 12.21 -6.15 -10.49
N MET A 184 12.04 -6.93 -9.42
CA MET A 184 12.06 -6.41 -8.03
C MET A 184 13.42 -5.81 -7.61
N SER A 185 14.49 -6.11 -8.33
CA SER A 185 15.82 -5.49 -8.16
C SER A 185 15.87 -4.06 -8.71
N MET A 186 14.93 -3.67 -9.57
CA MET A 186 14.85 -2.34 -10.14
C MET A 186 14.22 -1.35 -9.16
N LYS A 187 14.55 -0.07 -9.34
CA LYS A 187 13.94 1.02 -8.58
C LYS A 187 12.57 1.36 -9.18
N GLY A 188 11.52 1.28 -8.37
CA GLY A 188 10.17 1.69 -8.76
C GLY A 188 9.98 3.21 -8.76
N ARG A 189 8.86 3.67 -9.33
CA ARG A 189 8.43 5.08 -9.24
C ARG A 189 7.90 5.35 -7.84
N THR A 190 8.37 6.44 -7.23
CA THR A 190 8.10 6.73 -5.82
C THR A 190 6.83 7.57 -5.65
N SER A 191 6.09 7.33 -4.56
CA SER A 191 4.86 8.05 -4.22
C SER A 191 5.03 9.57 -4.23
N ARG A 192 6.14 10.08 -3.70
CA ARG A 192 6.44 11.53 -3.68
C ARG A 192 6.51 12.17 -5.06
N LYS A 193 6.98 11.45 -6.09
CA LYS A 193 7.01 11.96 -7.47
C LYS A 193 5.65 11.83 -8.16
N LEU A 194 4.85 10.85 -7.76
CA LEU A 194 3.53 10.56 -8.35
C LEU A 194 2.44 11.46 -7.78
N ILE A 195 2.43 11.62 -6.46
CA ILE A 195 1.50 12.44 -5.70
C ILE A 195 2.35 13.21 -4.68
N PRO A 196 2.73 14.47 -4.95
CA PRO A 196 3.59 15.26 -4.06
C PRO A 196 3.04 15.41 -2.63
N THR A 197 1.72 15.34 -2.48
CA THR A 197 0.99 15.42 -1.19
C THR A 197 0.81 14.06 -0.51
N ALA A 198 1.34 12.96 -1.07
CA ALA A 198 1.22 11.65 -0.47
C ALA A 198 1.96 11.61 0.88
N VAL A 199 1.22 11.27 1.93
CA VAL A 199 1.76 11.10 3.28
C VAL A 199 2.55 9.78 3.39
N GLN A 200 2.15 8.76 2.62
CA GLN A 200 2.77 7.45 2.66
C GLN A 200 3.92 7.33 1.64
N ASN A 201 5.03 6.76 2.08
CA ASN A 201 6.15 6.40 1.22
C ASN A 201 5.92 5.00 0.65
N TYR A 202 5.76 4.91 -0.66
CA TYR A 202 5.67 3.64 -1.37
C TYR A 202 6.33 3.76 -2.75
N GLN A 203 6.52 2.61 -3.40
CA GLN A 203 6.96 2.53 -4.79
C GLN A 203 5.99 1.69 -5.59
N VAL A 204 5.88 1.99 -6.88
CA VAL A 204 5.08 1.23 -7.84
C VAL A 204 5.91 0.93 -9.09
N ALA A 205 5.56 -0.15 -9.78
CA ALA A 205 6.09 -0.47 -11.10
C ALA A 205 5.39 0.41 -12.15
N TYR A 206 4.46 -0.17 -12.92
CA TYR A 206 3.71 0.53 -13.96
C TYR A 206 2.24 0.93 -13.67
N PRO A 207 1.66 0.83 -12.44
CA PRO A 207 0.36 1.47 -12.11
C PRO A 207 0.34 2.98 -12.37
N ASP A 208 -0.81 3.64 -12.46
CA ASP A 208 -0.83 5.10 -12.69
C ASP A 208 -0.24 5.85 -11.49
N TYR A 209 -0.76 5.61 -10.28
CA TYR A 209 -0.35 6.29 -9.05
C TYR A 209 -0.17 5.36 -7.85
N SER A 210 -1.20 4.58 -7.50
CA SER A 210 -1.27 3.82 -6.25
C SER A 210 -0.97 2.33 -6.47
N PRO A 211 -0.40 1.61 -5.48
CA PRO A 211 -0.27 0.16 -5.49
C PRO A 211 -1.62 -0.58 -5.57
N ILE A 212 -2.69 -0.02 -4.99
CA ILE A 212 -4.01 -0.65 -4.91
C ILE A 212 -5.07 0.43 -5.18
N LEU A 213 -6.06 0.07 -5.99
CA LEU A 213 -7.32 0.80 -6.16
C LEU A 213 -8.47 -0.01 -5.57
N ILE A 214 -9.28 0.62 -4.72
CA ILE A 214 -10.48 0.04 -4.11
C ILE A 214 -11.70 0.80 -4.65
N LEU A 215 -12.77 0.07 -4.97
CA LEU A 215 -14.06 0.64 -5.39
C LEU A 215 -15.20 -0.21 -4.82
N SER A 216 -16.32 0.39 -4.45
CA SER A 216 -17.47 -0.37 -3.96
C SER A 216 -18.52 -0.63 -5.05
N GLU A 217 -19.25 -1.73 -4.93
CA GLU A 217 -20.42 -2.03 -5.78
C GLU A 217 -21.50 -0.95 -5.64
N ALA A 218 -21.67 -0.41 -4.43
CA ALA A 218 -22.60 0.67 -4.13
C ALA A 218 -22.24 1.96 -4.89
N SER A 219 -20.96 2.35 -4.92
CA SER A 219 -20.49 3.50 -5.72
C SER A 219 -20.73 3.31 -7.22
N LEU A 220 -20.52 2.10 -7.74
CA LEU A 220 -20.80 1.82 -9.15
C LEU A 220 -22.31 1.87 -9.44
N ALA A 221 -23.13 1.32 -8.55
CA ALA A 221 -24.59 1.35 -8.68
C ALA A 221 -25.10 2.79 -8.69
N ASP A 222 -24.65 3.62 -7.74
CA ASP A 222 -24.98 5.04 -7.67
C ASP A 222 -24.55 5.79 -8.93
N LEU A 223 -23.31 5.62 -9.39
CA LEU A 223 -22.86 6.22 -10.65
C LEU A 223 -23.78 5.81 -11.81
N ASN A 224 -24.12 4.53 -11.89
CA ASN A 224 -24.97 4.00 -12.94
C ASN A 224 -26.38 4.59 -12.93
N THR A 225 -26.91 5.11 -11.81
CA THR A 225 -28.21 5.82 -11.80
C THR A 225 -28.16 7.10 -12.63
N ARG A 226 -26.98 7.71 -12.75
CA ARG A 226 -26.72 9.00 -13.44
C ARG A 226 -26.22 8.83 -14.87
N MET A 227 -25.99 7.60 -15.33
CA MET A 227 -25.48 7.30 -16.67
C MET A 227 -26.60 6.81 -17.59
N GLU A 228 -26.67 7.39 -18.78
CA GLU A 228 -27.56 6.93 -19.86
C GLU A 228 -27.16 5.51 -20.31
N LYS A 229 -25.87 5.31 -20.61
CA LYS A 229 -25.29 3.99 -20.85
C LYS A 229 -24.58 3.48 -19.60
N LYS A 230 -25.07 2.37 -19.06
CA LYS A 230 -24.49 1.76 -17.86
C LYS A 230 -23.03 1.34 -18.09
N VAL A 231 -22.19 1.64 -17.12
CA VAL A 231 -20.76 1.31 -17.08
C VAL A 231 -20.52 0.10 -16.18
N LYS A 232 -19.43 -0.62 -16.46
CA LYS A 232 -19.05 -1.83 -15.72
C LYS A 232 -17.90 -1.55 -14.76
N MET A 233 -17.80 -2.33 -13.69
CA MET A 233 -16.70 -2.24 -12.71
C MET A 233 -15.32 -2.31 -13.37
N GLU A 234 -15.18 -3.16 -14.39
CA GLU A 234 -13.96 -3.36 -15.17
C GLU A 234 -13.44 -2.07 -15.83
N TYR A 235 -14.29 -1.07 -16.08
CA TYR A 235 -13.88 0.19 -16.71
C TYR A 235 -13.05 1.06 -15.76
N PHE A 236 -13.25 0.90 -14.46
CA PHE A 236 -12.49 1.59 -13.40
C PHE A 236 -11.22 0.84 -13.00
N ARG A 237 -11.11 -0.42 -13.40
CA ARG A 237 -9.96 -1.30 -13.17
C ARG A 237 -9.52 -1.38 -11.69
N PRO A 238 -10.46 -1.53 -10.72
CA PRO A 238 -10.10 -1.66 -9.31
C PRO A 238 -9.36 -2.97 -9.08
N ASN A 239 -8.51 -3.00 -8.05
CA ASN A 239 -7.87 -4.20 -7.56
C ASN A 239 -8.76 -4.95 -6.56
N ILE A 240 -9.50 -4.21 -5.74
CA ILE A 240 -10.40 -4.75 -4.73
C ILE A 240 -11.77 -4.13 -4.94
N VAL A 241 -12.77 -4.98 -5.12
CA VAL A 241 -14.18 -4.57 -5.13
C VAL A 241 -14.80 -4.93 -3.79
N VAL A 242 -15.50 -3.98 -3.17
CA VAL A 242 -16.13 -4.16 -1.86
C VAL A 242 -17.65 -4.08 -1.99
N THR A 243 -18.37 -4.89 -1.21
CA THR A 243 -19.82 -4.90 -1.10
C THR A 243 -20.26 -4.76 0.37
N GLY A 244 -21.55 -4.54 0.60
CA GLY A 244 -22.11 -4.38 1.95
C GLY A 244 -21.71 -3.08 2.65
N CYS A 245 -21.53 -2.01 1.87
CA CYS A 245 -21.25 -0.66 2.34
C CYS A 245 -22.10 0.36 1.56
N ASP A 246 -22.23 1.58 2.08
CA ASP A 246 -22.94 2.66 1.37
C ASP A 246 -22.07 3.21 0.22
N ALA A 247 -22.71 3.94 -0.70
CA ALA A 247 -22.01 4.56 -1.82
C ALA A 247 -20.93 5.54 -1.32
N PHE A 248 -19.74 5.46 -1.93
CA PHE A 248 -18.56 6.27 -1.65
C PHE A 248 -17.95 6.09 -0.25
N GLU A 249 -18.31 5.03 0.48
CA GLU A 249 -17.73 4.79 1.80
C GLU A 249 -16.23 4.49 1.79
N GLU A 250 -15.72 3.97 0.66
CA GLU A 250 -14.30 3.75 0.42
C GLU A 250 -13.47 5.05 0.39
N VAL A 251 -14.12 6.20 0.26
CA VAL A 251 -13.48 7.52 0.27
C VAL A 251 -13.47 8.09 1.70
N PRO A 252 -12.33 8.62 2.19
CA PRO A 252 -12.27 9.29 3.48
C PRO A 252 -13.32 10.41 3.57
N THR A 253 -13.96 10.55 4.73
CA THR A 253 -15.00 11.55 4.99
C THR A 253 -14.56 13.00 4.68
N SER A 254 -13.27 13.31 4.77
CA SER A 254 -12.72 14.62 4.40
C SER A 254 -12.77 14.95 2.90
N ARG A 255 -13.21 14.02 2.05
CA ARG A 255 -13.32 14.19 0.59
C ARG A 255 -14.72 13.86 0.04
N ARG A 256 -15.71 13.68 0.91
CA ARG A 256 -17.12 13.48 0.52
C ARG A 256 -17.78 14.86 0.41
N HIS A 257 -17.68 15.49 -0.75
CA HIS A 257 -18.40 16.72 -1.11
C HIS A 257 -19.23 16.46 -2.36
#